data_AF-A0A9X2VFI5-F1
#
_entry.id   AF-A0A9X2VFI5-F1
#
_cell.length_a   1.000
_cell.length_b   1.000
_cell.length_c   1.000
_cell.angle_alpha   90.00
_cell.angle_beta   90.00
_cell.angle_gamma   90.00
#
_symmetry.space_group_name_H-M   'P 1'
#
loop_
_entity.id
_entity.type
_entity.pdbx_description
1 polymer ?
#
loop_
_entity_poly.entity_id
_entity_poly.type
_entity_poly.pdbx_seq_one_letter_code
_entity_poly.pdbx_strand_id
1 'polypeptide(L)'
;MTLADHAPIGSVVHDGDRVLCHLCGHWFRSVLAHLRAHGVDEPAYRREFGLERNAPLEGETTRRLRADSLRRRRASDPVVRAWCEEGQERARSGALTEAAARAARGRRHPEQRRAKTLRALAAISPEARNAAIRRRAFDRLRMAAAEVAAELGFPDIGALVTDRVLAGRSLAAISREAGLHKDWLSRHLATVAPDTAVAIASRARVLRLDAPWLPVLADLGFATVPEYLRDRHLGRARSVQAIAAETGLSRTSVRTALTRHGLTPVSHAAARRGLRDRADAVATRFGFADVTEYLADRRAAGLSWKAIAAECGQSQSWVRRRAGLIR
;
A
#
# COMPACT_ATOMS: atom_id res chain seq x y z
N MET A 1 53.05 36.47 -6.40
CA MET A 1 52.06 35.88 -5.46
C MET A 1 50.80 35.63 -6.25
N THR A 2 50.50 34.36 -6.53
CA THR A 2 49.29 33.95 -7.24
C THR A 2 48.12 33.87 -6.25
N LEU A 3 46.88 33.87 -6.74
CA LEU A 3 45.64 33.71 -5.93
C LEU A 3 45.64 32.47 -5.01
N ALA A 4 46.62 31.57 -5.13
CA ALA A 4 46.82 30.41 -4.27
C ALA A 4 47.31 30.73 -2.84
N ASP A 5 47.80 31.96 -2.60
CA ASP A 5 48.37 32.34 -1.29
C ASP A 5 47.33 32.90 -0.30
N HIS A 6 46.07 33.11 -0.73
CA HIS A 6 45.02 33.75 0.08
C HIS A 6 43.90 32.76 0.44
N ALA A 7 43.21 33.01 1.55
CA ALA A 7 42.05 32.20 1.92
C ALA A 7 40.91 32.35 0.89
N PRO A 8 40.23 31.25 0.49
CA PRO A 8 39.15 31.32 -0.49
C PRO A 8 37.92 32.02 0.10
N ILE A 9 37.27 32.87 -0.71
CA ILE A 9 36.00 33.53 -0.37
C ILE A 9 34.97 32.49 0.09
N GLY A 10 34.26 32.79 1.18
CA GLY A 10 33.24 31.92 1.74
C GLY A 10 33.79 30.74 2.55
N SER A 11 35.09 30.73 2.89
CA SER A 11 35.68 29.68 3.70
C SER A 11 36.75 30.22 4.63
N VAL A 12 36.94 29.58 5.78
CA VAL A 12 38.09 29.87 6.64
C VAL A 12 39.04 28.69 6.55
N VAL A 13 40.30 28.96 6.22
CA VAL A 13 41.34 27.93 6.13
C VAL A 13 42.10 27.89 7.44
N HIS A 14 42.20 26.69 8.02
CA HIS A 14 42.92 26.42 9.25
C HIS A 14 44.14 25.54 8.95
N ASP A 15 45.24 25.82 9.62
CA ASP A 15 46.44 24.98 9.70
C ASP A 15 46.86 24.87 11.17
N GLY A 16 46.53 23.72 11.78
CA GLY A 16 46.64 23.54 13.23
C GLY A 16 45.91 24.64 14.01
N ASP A 17 46.66 25.44 14.78
CA ASP A 17 46.15 26.55 15.57
C ASP A 17 46.22 27.92 14.85
N ARG A 18 46.42 27.93 13.53
CA ARG A 18 46.50 29.14 12.72
C ARG A 18 45.37 29.20 11.70
N VAL A 19 45.05 30.42 11.30
CA VAL A 19 44.03 30.77 10.32
C VAL A 19 44.64 31.68 9.28
N LEU A 20 44.38 31.39 8.01
CA LEU A 20 44.87 32.16 6.87
C LEU A 20 44.03 33.43 6.69
N CYS A 21 44.68 34.59 6.57
CA CYS A 21 44.01 35.87 6.32
C CYS A 21 43.67 36.01 4.83
N HIS A 22 42.42 36.36 4.53
CA HIS A 22 41.94 36.65 3.16
C HIS A 22 42.54 37.92 2.52
N LEU A 23 43.01 38.89 3.33
CA LEU A 23 43.53 40.16 2.81
C LEU A 23 45.01 40.11 2.44
N CYS A 24 45.82 39.38 3.20
CA CYS A 24 47.27 39.37 3.04
C CYS A 24 47.87 37.98 2.83
N GLY A 25 47.08 36.91 2.91
CA GLY A 25 47.58 35.54 2.70
C GLY A 25 48.53 35.01 3.77
N HIS A 26 48.58 35.63 4.96
CA HIS A 26 49.44 35.17 6.06
C HIS A 26 48.67 34.39 7.12
N TRP A 27 49.37 33.51 7.83
CA TRP A 27 48.82 32.64 8.88
C TRP A 27 48.91 33.28 10.26
N PHE A 28 47.79 33.34 10.99
CA PHE A 28 47.71 33.94 12.31
C PHE A 28 46.95 33.07 13.30
N ARG A 29 47.27 33.13 14.59
CA ARG A 29 46.45 32.49 15.63
C ARG A 29 45.04 33.12 15.75
N SER A 30 44.93 34.40 15.40
CA SER A 30 43.69 35.16 15.46
C SER A 30 43.70 36.22 14.35
N VAL A 31 42.94 36.00 13.28
CA VAL A 31 42.76 37.01 12.23
C VAL A 31 42.08 38.25 12.81
N LEU A 32 41.17 38.08 13.78
CA LEU A 32 40.51 39.19 14.49
C LEU A 32 41.50 40.19 15.11
N ALA A 33 42.55 39.69 15.76
CA ALA A 33 43.58 40.56 16.34
C ALA A 33 44.38 41.29 15.25
N HIS A 34 44.58 40.63 14.11
CA HIS A 34 45.34 41.13 12.97
C HIS A 34 44.57 42.16 12.12
N LEU A 35 43.22 42.14 12.10
CA LEU A 35 42.41 43.04 11.26
C LEU A 35 42.71 44.54 11.46
N ARG A 36 43.18 44.93 12.66
CA ARG A 36 43.63 46.30 12.93
C ARG A 36 44.74 46.79 12.00
N ALA A 37 45.65 45.90 11.59
CA ALA A 37 46.71 46.22 10.63
C ALA A 37 46.15 46.54 9.23
N HIS A 38 44.91 46.14 8.94
CA HIS A 38 44.21 46.42 7.69
C HIS A 38 43.17 47.54 7.81
N GLY A 39 42.95 48.10 9.01
CA GLY A 39 41.92 49.12 9.22
C GLY A 39 40.48 48.62 8.97
N VAL A 40 40.26 47.30 8.96
CA VAL A 40 38.94 46.69 8.71
C VAL A 40 38.38 46.15 10.03
N ASP A 41 37.07 46.30 10.26
CA ASP A 41 36.40 45.70 11.40
C ASP A 41 35.93 44.25 11.09
N GLU A 42 35.64 43.47 12.13
CA GLU A 42 35.20 42.08 11.96
C GLU A 42 33.92 41.95 11.10
N PRO A 43 32.85 42.75 11.32
CA PRO A 43 31.64 42.65 10.51
C PRO A 43 31.85 42.99 9.02
N ALA A 44 32.69 43.97 8.69
CA ALA A 44 33.04 44.29 7.31
C ALA A 44 33.85 43.15 6.69
N TYR A 45 34.87 42.64 7.39
CA TYR A 45 35.67 41.50 6.92
C TYR A 45 34.80 40.28 6.58
N ARG A 46 33.90 39.89 7.47
CA ARG A 46 33.01 38.73 7.23
C ARG A 46 32.06 38.95 6.06
N ARG A 47 31.53 40.17 5.90
CA ARG A 47 30.63 40.51 4.78
C ARG A 47 31.37 40.45 3.45
N GLU A 48 32.54 41.07 3.39
CA GLU A 48 33.38 41.14 2.20
C GLU A 48 33.75 39.75 1.70
N PHE A 49 34.24 38.89 2.60
CA PHE A 49 34.65 37.53 2.25
C PHE A 49 33.52 36.50 2.33
N GLY A 50 32.26 36.92 2.46
CA GLY A 50 31.10 36.03 2.42
C GLY A 50 31.07 34.96 3.53
N LEU A 51 31.64 35.25 4.69
CA LEU A 51 31.72 34.35 5.85
C LEU A 51 30.45 34.41 6.70
N GLU A 52 30.10 33.28 7.34
CA GLU A 52 29.04 33.29 8.36
C GLU A 52 29.46 34.15 9.57
N ARG A 53 28.48 34.73 10.27
CA ARG A 53 28.74 35.56 11.47
C ARG A 53 29.53 34.82 12.55
N ASN A 54 29.34 33.50 12.65
CA ASN A 54 29.97 32.67 13.67
C ASN A 54 31.17 31.86 13.13
N ALA A 55 31.63 32.12 11.90
CA ALA A 55 32.80 31.44 11.36
C ALA A 55 34.02 31.72 12.27
N PRO A 56 34.76 30.71 12.73
CA PRO A 56 35.88 30.94 13.63
C PRO A 56 37.02 31.62 12.85
N LEU A 57 37.36 32.86 13.21
CA LEU A 57 38.48 33.61 12.60
C LEU A 57 39.79 33.42 13.40
N GLU A 58 39.86 32.34 14.17
CA GLU A 58 40.91 32.05 15.13
C GLU A 58 41.18 30.55 15.20
N GLY A 59 42.38 30.19 15.65
CA GLY A 59 42.75 28.81 15.95
C GLY A 59 41.96 28.23 17.12
N GLU A 60 41.87 26.90 17.16
CA GLU A 60 41.09 26.16 18.16
C GLU A 60 41.55 26.45 19.60
N THR A 61 42.87 26.48 19.82
CA THR A 61 43.47 26.71 21.14
C THR A 61 43.16 28.13 21.61
N THR A 62 43.33 29.11 20.72
CA THR A 62 43.00 30.52 21.03
C THR A 62 41.52 30.67 21.38
N ARG A 63 40.63 30.00 20.64
CA ARG A 63 39.19 29.99 20.93
C ARG A 63 38.87 29.35 22.28
N ARG A 64 39.51 28.23 22.63
CA ARG A 64 39.35 27.57 23.94
C ARG A 64 39.79 28.47 25.09
N LEU A 65 40.96 29.08 24.98
CA LEU A 65 41.48 30.02 25.98
C LEU A 65 40.57 31.22 26.18
N ARG A 66 40.02 31.80 25.10
CA ARG A 66 39.03 32.89 25.19
C ARG A 66 37.75 32.42 25.87
N ALA A 67 37.26 31.23 25.52
CA ALA A 67 36.07 30.66 26.15
C ALA A 67 36.28 30.41 27.66
N ASP A 68 37.45 29.88 28.06
CA ASP A 68 37.82 29.69 29.48
C ASP A 68 37.94 31.02 30.22
N SER A 69 38.59 32.01 29.61
CA SER A 69 38.68 33.36 30.18
C SER A 69 37.30 33.97 30.38
N LEU A 70 36.40 33.86 29.39
CA LEU A 70 35.03 34.34 29.52
C LEU A 70 34.24 33.56 30.60
N ARG A 71 34.43 32.24 30.71
CA ARG A 71 33.83 31.43 31.79
C ARG A 71 34.27 31.93 33.17
N ARG A 72 35.57 32.14 33.36
CA ARG A 72 36.12 32.67 34.62
C ARG A 72 35.58 34.07 34.92
N ARG A 73 35.55 34.96 33.93
CA ARG A 73 34.98 36.30 34.07
C ARG A 73 33.51 36.28 34.42
N ARG A 74 32.69 35.45 33.76
CA ARG A 74 31.27 35.29 34.11
C ARG A 74 31.08 34.84 35.56
N ALA A 75 31.99 34.03 36.09
CA ALA A 75 31.95 33.59 37.48
C ALA A 75 32.32 34.72 38.46
N SER A 76 33.29 35.58 38.14
CA SER A 76 33.82 36.58 39.07
C SER A 76 33.23 38.00 38.92
N ASP A 77 32.77 38.36 37.72
CA ASP A 77 32.35 39.72 37.35
C ASP A 77 30.81 39.81 37.32
N PRO A 78 30.19 40.56 38.24
CA PRO A 78 28.73 40.64 38.34
C PRO A 78 28.09 41.32 37.12
N VAL A 79 28.78 42.24 36.45
CA VAL A 79 28.25 42.93 35.26
C VAL A 79 28.18 41.95 34.09
N VAL A 80 29.26 41.20 33.87
CA VAL A 80 29.30 40.16 32.82
C VAL A 80 28.25 39.09 33.08
N ARG A 81 28.05 38.70 34.35
CA ARG A 81 27.03 37.73 34.72
C ARG A 81 25.62 38.22 34.39
N ALA A 82 25.27 39.44 34.80
CA ALA A 82 23.96 40.04 34.53
C ALA A 82 23.65 40.12 33.03
N TRP A 83 24.62 40.56 32.21
CA TRP A 83 24.44 40.59 30.75
C TRP A 83 24.26 39.19 30.14
N CYS A 84 24.96 38.17 30.65
CA CYS A 84 24.76 36.79 30.20
C CYS A 84 23.36 36.26 30.55
N GLU A 85 22.86 36.57 31.75
CA GLU A 85 21.54 36.17 32.22
C GLU A 85 20.43 36.84 31.39
N GLU A 86 20.55 38.14 31.10
CA GLU A 86 19.64 38.85 30.20
C GLU A 86 19.62 38.22 28.80
N GLY A 87 20.80 37.90 28.25
CA GLY A 87 20.90 37.21 26.97
C GLY A 87 20.23 35.83 26.98
N GLN A 88 20.37 35.08 28.08
CA GLN A 88 19.71 33.78 28.27
C GLN A 88 18.19 33.91 28.38
N GLU A 89 17.69 34.92 29.08
CA GLU A 89 16.24 35.23 29.16
C GLU A 89 15.68 35.54 27.77
N ARG A 90 16.35 36.39 27.00
CA ARG A 90 15.95 36.74 25.63
C ARG A 90 16.05 35.57 24.65
N ALA A 91 16.96 34.63 24.90
CA ALA A 91 17.02 33.37 24.15
C ALA A 91 15.82 32.48 24.49
N ARG A 92 15.52 32.31 25.79
CA ARG A 92 14.41 31.49 26.30
C ARG A 92 13.04 32.00 25.83
N SER A 93 12.84 33.32 25.83
CA SER A 93 11.59 33.94 25.37
C SER A 93 11.43 33.98 23.84
N GLY A 94 12.45 33.56 23.07
CA GLY A 94 12.43 33.63 21.60
C GLY A 94 12.70 35.03 21.03
N ALA A 95 12.82 36.06 21.88
CA ALA A 95 13.08 37.45 21.45
C ALA A 95 14.37 37.60 20.61
N LEU A 96 15.41 36.81 20.90
CA LEU A 96 16.63 36.78 20.07
C LEU A 96 16.38 36.18 18.69
N THR A 97 15.59 35.11 18.59
CA THR A 97 15.25 34.46 17.32
C THR A 97 14.45 35.40 16.43
N GLU A 98 13.46 36.09 17.00
CA GLU A 98 12.71 37.10 16.27
C GLU A 98 13.58 38.25 15.81
N ALA A 99 14.41 38.83 16.70
CA ALA A 99 15.31 39.92 16.34
C ALA A 99 16.29 39.50 15.23
N ALA A 100 16.82 38.28 15.29
CA ALA A 100 17.66 37.71 14.24
C ALA A 100 16.91 37.55 12.91
N ALA A 101 15.68 37.02 12.94
CA ALA A 101 14.84 36.88 11.74
C ALA A 101 14.53 38.25 11.13
N ARG A 102 14.11 39.24 11.94
CA ARG A 102 13.87 40.62 11.50
C ARG A 102 15.11 41.22 10.84
N ALA A 103 16.29 41.04 11.45
CA ALA A 103 17.55 41.54 10.92
C ALA A 103 18.00 40.81 9.64
N ALA A 104 17.60 39.56 9.43
CA ALA A 104 17.99 38.75 8.27
C ALA A 104 17.10 38.98 7.03
N ARG A 105 15.89 39.53 7.20
CA ARG A 105 14.97 39.80 6.08
C ARG A 105 15.66 40.64 5.00
N GLY A 106 15.56 40.18 3.75
CA GLY A 106 16.12 40.85 2.57
C GLY A 106 17.64 40.74 2.38
N ARG A 107 18.38 40.12 3.31
CA ARG A 107 19.84 39.99 3.17
C ARG A 107 20.22 38.81 2.29
N ARG A 108 21.25 38.99 1.45
CA ARG A 108 21.90 37.89 0.72
C ARG A 108 22.50 36.89 1.71
N HIS A 109 22.23 35.60 1.52
CA HIS A 109 22.89 34.55 2.31
C HIS A 109 24.41 34.59 2.10
N PRO A 110 25.23 34.48 3.17
CA PRO A 110 26.69 34.39 3.06
C PRO A 110 27.12 33.27 2.12
N GLU A 111 28.21 33.47 1.40
CA GLU A 111 28.73 32.51 0.43
C GLU A 111 29.07 31.17 1.09
N GLN A 112 29.63 31.21 2.31
CA GLN A 112 29.88 30.01 3.12
C GLN A 112 28.61 29.17 3.35
N ARG A 113 27.46 29.80 3.62
CA ARG A 113 26.18 29.13 3.83
C ARG A 113 25.63 28.54 2.53
N ARG A 114 25.77 29.27 1.42
CA ARG A 114 25.37 28.81 0.09
C ARG A 114 26.17 27.57 -0.30
N ALA A 115 27.48 27.61 -0.18
CA ALA A 115 28.37 26.48 -0.45
C ALA A 115 28.03 25.26 0.43
N LYS A 116 27.78 25.46 1.73
CA LYS A 116 27.35 24.36 2.63
C LYS A 116 26.03 23.74 2.19
N THR A 117 25.06 24.55 1.79
CA THR A 117 23.76 24.08 1.30
C THR A 117 23.91 23.29 0.00
N LEU A 118 24.70 23.80 -0.95
CA LEU A 118 24.97 23.11 -2.21
C LEU A 118 25.68 21.78 -2.00
N ARG A 119 26.67 21.71 -1.11
CA ARG A 119 27.32 20.44 -0.74
C ARG A 119 26.34 19.46 -0.13
N ALA A 120 25.48 19.93 0.79
CA ALA A 120 24.45 19.09 1.39
C ALA A 120 23.48 18.55 0.33
N LEU A 121 23.05 19.38 -0.62
CA LEU A 121 22.20 18.97 -1.73
C LEU A 121 22.89 18.02 -2.71
N ALA A 122 24.19 18.22 -2.97
CA ALA A 122 25.01 17.35 -3.80
C ALA A 122 25.26 15.98 -3.15
N ALA A 123 25.30 15.93 -1.82
CA ALA A 123 25.42 14.68 -1.06
C ALA A 123 24.13 13.83 -1.06
N ILE A 124 22.98 14.41 -1.46
CA ILE A 124 21.74 13.64 -1.64
C ILE A 124 21.87 12.81 -2.91
N SER A 125 21.83 11.49 -2.74
CA SER A 125 21.95 10.57 -3.87
C SER A 125 20.78 10.75 -4.87
N PRO A 126 21.00 10.47 -6.18
CA PRO A 126 19.93 10.46 -7.17
C PRO A 126 18.76 9.53 -6.78
N GLU A 127 19.04 8.40 -6.14
CA GLU A 127 18.05 7.42 -5.70
C GLU A 127 17.15 8.00 -4.61
N ALA A 128 17.73 8.68 -3.62
CA ALA A 128 16.99 9.35 -2.56
C ALA A 128 16.09 10.46 -3.12
N ARG A 129 16.60 11.22 -4.09
CA ARG A 129 15.82 12.25 -4.80
C ARG A 129 14.65 11.64 -5.58
N ASN A 130 14.90 10.59 -6.34
CA ASN A 130 13.87 9.90 -7.12
C ASN A 130 12.82 9.23 -6.21
N ALA A 131 13.22 8.67 -5.07
CA ALA A 131 12.30 8.15 -4.06
C ALA A 131 11.40 9.25 -3.49
N ALA A 132 11.96 10.41 -3.14
CA ALA A 132 11.18 11.55 -2.64
C ALA A 132 10.19 12.09 -3.70
N ILE A 133 10.62 12.20 -4.97
CA ILE A 133 9.75 12.61 -6.08
C ILE A 133 8.59 11.61 -6.25
N ARG A 134 8.87 10.30 -6.24
CA ARG A 134 7.84 9.26 -6.35
C ARG A 134 6.85 9.32 -5.18
N ARG A 135 7.34 9.46 -3.95
CA ARG A 135 6.49 9.60 -2.76
C ARG A 135 5.56 10.80 -2.89
N ARG A 136 6.09 11.97 -3.25
CA ARG A 136 5.29 13.18 -3.46
C ARG A 136 4.29 13.05 -4.62
N ALA A 137 4.63 12.30 -5.67
CA ALA A 137 3.68 11.99 -6.74
C ALA A 137 2.54 11.10 -6.23
N PHE A 138 2.85 10.06 -5.44
CA PHE A 138 1.84 9.20 -4.82
C PHE A 138 0.95 9.94 -3.84
N ASP A 139 1.52 10.77 -2.97
CA ASP A 139 0.75 11.56 -1.99
C ASP A 139 -0.25 12.47 -2.71
N ARG A 140 0.18 13.14 -3.79
CA ARG A 140 -0.72 13.96 -4.63
C ARG A 140 -1.84 13.14 -5.27
N LEU A 141 -1.56 11.94 -5.77
CA LEU A 141 -2.59 11.06 -6.33
C LEU A 141 -3.61 10.64 -5.27
N ARG A 142 -3.15 10.31 -4.05
CA ARG A 142 -4.05 9.93 -2.94
C ARG A 142 -4.90 11.10 -2.46
N MET A 143 -4.33 12.30 -2.38
CA MET A 143 -5.07 13.51 -2.05
C MET A 143 -6.19 13.77 -3.08
N ALA A 144 -5.86 13.78 -4.36
CA ALA A 144 -6.85 13.97 -5.42
C ALA A 144 -7.96 12.91 -5.38
N ALA A 145 -7.61 11.64 -5.10
CA ALA A 145 -8.57 10.56 -4.96
C ALA A 145 -9.52 10.76 -3.77
N ALA A 146 -8.98 11.21 -2.63
CA ALA A 146 -9.75 11.47 -1.42
C ALA A 146 -10.68 12.68 -1.58
N GLU A 147 -10.19 13.76 -2.20
CA GLU A 147 -10.98 14.96 -2.50
C GLU A 147 -12.19 14.60 -3.38
N VAL A 148 -11.96 13.91 -4.49
CA VAL A 148 -13.03 13.43 -5.40
C VAL A 148 -14.04 12.55 -4.69
N ALA A 149 -13.57 11.60 -3.87
CA ALA A 149 -14.46 10.70 -3.15
C ALA A 149 -15.34 11.49 -2.17
N ALA A 150 -14.75 12.42 -1.41
CA ALA A 150 -15.46 13.27 -0.47
C ALA A 150 -16.48 14.18 -1.16
N GLU A 151 -16.12 14.80 -2.30
CA GLU A 151 -17.04 15.63 -3.10
C GLU A 151 -18.26 14.86 -3.60
N LEU A 152 -18.09 13.57 -3.93
CA LEU A 152 -19.17 12.68 -4.35
C LEU A 152 -19.88 11.96 -3.19
N GLY A 153 -19.54 12.27 -1.94
CA GLY A 153 -20.18 11.71 -0.74
C GLY A 153 -19.74 10.29 -0.37
N PHE A 154 -18.58 9.85 -0.86
CA PHE A 154 -18.00 8.54 -0.54
C PHE A 154 -16.86 8.66 0.47
N PRO A 155 -16.67 7.66 1.36
CA PRO A 155 -15.62 7.70 2.37
C PRO A 155 -14.21 7.60 1.78
N ASP A 156 -14.06 6.90 0.66
CA ASP A 156 -12.82 6.79 -0.10
C ASP A 156 -13.08 6.46 -1.57
N ILE A 157 -12.04 6.56 -2.40
CA ILE A 157 -12.12 6.28 -3.84
C ILE A 157 -12.47 4.81 -4.13
N GLY A 158 -12.10 3.88 -3.24
CA GLY A 158 -12.42 2.47 -3.37
C GLY A 158 -13.93 2.22 -3.25
N ALA A 159 -14.58 2.88 -2.29
CA ALA A 159 -16.02 2.82 -2.08
C ALA A 159 -16.79 3.41 -3.27
N LEU A 160 -16.38 4.59 -3.77
CA LEU A 160 -16.95 5.20 -4.98
C LEU A 160 -16.88 4.24 -6.17
N VAL A 161 -15.69 3.72 -6.45
CA VAL A 161 -15.51 2.86 -7.62
C VAL A 161 -16.29 1.56 -7.48
N THR A 162 -16.32 0.96 -6.28
CA THR A 162 -17.07 -0.28 -6.03
C THR A 162 -18.56 -0.06 -6.28
N ASP A 163 -19.15 0.99 -5.69
CA ASP A 163 -20.56 1.34 -5.89
C ASP A 163 -20.90 1.51 -7.38
N ARG A 164 -20.13 2.35 -8.08
CA ARG A 164 -20.40 2.66 -9.49
C ARG A 164 -20.19 1.46 -10.42
N VAL A 165 -19.21 0.61 -10.14
CA VAL A 165 -19.01 -0.64 -10.89
C VAL A 165 -20.16 -1.62 -10.65
N LEU A 166 -20.69 -1.70 -9.42
CA LEU A 166 -21.89 -2.51 -9.13
C LEU A 166 -23.11 -1.96 -9.87
N ALA A 167 -23.21 -0.65 -10.05
CA ALA A 167 -24.20 0.00 -10.91
C ALA A 167 -23.91 -0.13 -12.42
N GLY A 168 -22.89 -0.90 -12.83
CA GLY A 168 -22.57 -1.18 -14.23
C GLY A 168 -21.76 -0.08 -14.95
N ARG A 169 -21.23 0.91 -14.25
CA ARG A 169 -20.38 1.95 -14.84
C ARG A 169 -18.98 1.43 -15.11
N SER A 170 -18.37 1.88 -16.22
CA SER A 170 -16.96 1.62 -16.52
C SER A 170 -16.05 2.59 -15.77
N LEU A 171 -14.79 2.20 -15.52
CA LEU A 171 -13.79 3.08 -14.87
C LEU A 171 -13.61 4.42 -15.61
N ALA A 172 -13.79 4.45 -16.93
CA ALA A 172 -13.72 5.67 -17.71
C ALA A 172 -14.96 6.58 -17.55
N ALA A 173 -16.13 5.99 -17.33
CA ALA A 173 -17.33 6.77 -16.98
C ALA A 173 -17.19 7.35 -15.57
N ILE A 174 -16.72 6.54 -14.61
CA ILE A 174 -16.50 6.97 -13.22
C ILE A 174 -15.44 8.08 -13.18
N SER A 175 -14.35 7.97 -13.92
CA SER A 175 -13.31 9.02 -13.96
C SER A 175 -13.89 10.34 -14.46
N ARG A 176 -14.75 10.33 -15.49
CA ARG A 176 -15.39 11.54 -16.01
C ARG A 176 -16.41 12.14 -15.04
N GLU A 177 -17.19 11.30 -14.36
CA GLU A 177 -18.11 11.72 -13.29
C GLU A 177 -17.36 12.42 -12.16
N ALA A 178 -16.19 11.91 -11.81
CA ALA A 178 -15.26 12.46 -10.83
C ALA A 178 -14.50 13.73 -11.29
N GLY A 179 -14.76 14.26 -12.49
CA GLY A 179 -13.99 15.39 -13.04
C GLY A 179 -12.51 15.06 -13.34
N LEU A 180 -12.14 13.78 -13.35
CA LEU A 180 -10.79 13.31 -13.65
C LEU A 180 -10.66 12.98 -15.15
N HIS A 181 -9.42 12.90 -15.62
CA HIS A 181 -9.14 12.41 -16.98
C HIS A 181 -9.71 10.99 -17.16
N LYS A 182 -10.28 10.67 -18.32
CA LYS A 182 -11.00 9.39 -18.57
C LYS A 182 -10.21 8.12 -18.23
N ASP A 183 -8.88 8.16 -18.34
CA ASP A 183 -7.98 7.03 -18.07
C ASP A 183 -7.36 7.08 -16.67
N TRP A 184 -7.78 8.00 -15.81
CA TRP A 184 -7.15 8.21 -14.52
C TRP A 184 -7.30 6.97 -13.64
N LEU A 185 -8.52 6.44 -13.49
CA LEU A 185 -8.75 5.25 -12.66
C LEU A 185 -8.08 4.01 -13.24
N SER A 186 -8.09 3.82 -14.57
CA SER A 186 -7.43 2.65 -15.16
C SER A 186 -5.91 2.65 -14.92
N ARG A 187 -5.29 3.84 -14.84
CA ARG A 187 -3.84 3.99 -14.57
C ARG A 187 -3.49 4.01 -13.09
N HIS A 188 -4.33 4.58 -12.25
CA HIS A 188 -3.96 4.93 -10.88
C HIS A 188 -4.73 4.17 -9.79
N LEU A 189 -5.80 3.44 -10.13
CA LEU A 189 -6.60 2.75 -9.11
C LEU A 189 -5.78 1.75 -8.29
N ALA A 190 -4.88 0.99 -8.92
CA ALA A 190 -3.98 0.08 -8.19
C ALA A 190 -3.04 0.79 -7.20
N THR A 191 -2.74 2.07 -7.44
CA THR A 191 -1.91 2.89 -6.54
C THR A 191 -2.72 3.47 -5.39
N VAL A 192 -3.94 3.95 -5.65
CA VAL A 192 -4.75 4.67 -4.65
C VAL A 192 -5.71 3.78 -3.86
N ALA A 193 -6.16 2.66 -4.44
CA ALA A 193 -7.05 1.67 -3.82
C ALA A 193 -6.71 0.25 -4.36
N PRO A 194 -5.59 -0.36 -3.90
CA PRO A 194 -5.10 -1.63 -4.44
C PRO A 194 -6.10 -2.78 -4.29
N ASP A 195 -6.77 -2.89 -3.14
CA ASP A 195 -7.73 -3.97 -2.89
C ASP A 195 -8.94 -3.87 -3.82
N THR A 196 -9.44 -2.65 -4.05
CA THR A 196 -10.51 -2.38 -5.00
C THR A 196 -10.08 -2.73 -6.43
N ALA A 197 -8.84 -2.38 -6.83
CA ALA A 197 -8.31 -2.74 -8.13
C ALA A 197 -8.28 -4.26 -8.34
N VAL A 198 -7.82 -5.02 -7.33
CA VAL A 198 -7.78 -6.49 -7.35
C VAL A 198 -9.19 -7.07 -7.44
N ALA A 199 -10.14 -6.55 -6.67
CA ALA A 199 -11.53 -7.01 -6.68
C ALA A 199 -12.20 -6.80 -8.05
N ILE A 200 -12.02 -5.62 -8.65
CA ILE A 200 -12.56 -5.29 -9.98
C ILE A 200 -11.91 -6.15 -11.07
N ALA A 201 -10.59 -6.31 -11.04
CA ALA A 201 -9.89 -7.16 -11.99
C ALA A 201 -10.35 -8.63 -11.89
N SER A 202 -10.55 -9.12 -10.67
CA SER A 202 -11.08 -10.47 -10.42
C SER A 202 -12.50 -10.64 -10.97
N ARG A 203 -13.38 -9.66 -10.73
CA ARG A 203 -14.75 -9.66 -11.29
C ARG A 203 -14.75 -9.64 -12.82
N ALA A 204 -13.97 -8.75 -13.43
CA ALA A 204 -13.84 -8.67 -14.89
C ALA A 204 -13.33 -9.99 -15.50
N ARG A 205 -12.39 -10.66 -14.82
CA ARG A 205 -11.91 -11.98 -15.22
C ARG A 205 -13.01 -13.04 -15.17
N VAL A 206 -13.83 -13.06 -14.12
CA VAL A 206 -14.97 -14.00 -14.02
C VAL A 206 -15.94 -13.78 -15.17
N LEU A 207 -16.36 -12.53 -15.43
CA LEU A 207 -17.27 -12.20 -16.52
C LEU A 207 -16.73 -12.65 -17.89
N ARG A 208 -15.44 -12.45 -18.15
CA ARG A 208 -14.79 -12.90 -19.40
C ARG A 208 -14.81 -14.43 -19.54
N LEU A 209 -14.60 -15.16 -18.44
CA LEU A 209 -14.60 -16.63 -18.44
C LEU A 209 -16.02 -17.23 -18.53
N ASP A 210 -17.01 -16.48 -18.08
CA ASP A 210 -18.42 -16.86 -18.14
C ASP A 210 -19.07 -16.47 -19.48
N ALA A 211 -18.51 -15.52 -20.23
CA ALA A 211 -19.04 -15.07 -21.51
C ALA A 211 -19.41 -16.20 -22.50
N PRO A 212 -18.62 -17.29 -22.66
CA PRO A 212 -18.99 -18.40 -23.55
C PRO A 212 -20.21 -19.20 -23.08
N TRP A 213 -20.58 -19.11 -21.80
CA TRP A 213 -21.74 -19.82 -21.25
C TRP A 213 -23.04 -19.08 -21.53
N LEU A 214 -23.02 -17.75 -21.54
CA LEU A 214 -24.22 -16.91 -21.51
C LEU A 214 -25.23 -17.20 -22.64
N PRO A 215 -24.82 -17.41 -23.91
CA PRO A 215 -25.78 -17.73 -24.98
C PRO A 215 -26.52 -19.05 -24.72
N VAL A 216 -25.79 -20.10 -24.33
CA VAL A 216 -26.36 -21.43 -24.05
C VAL A 216 -27.27 -21.39 -22.84
N LEU A 217 -26.93 -20.59 -21.83
CA LEU A 217 -27.74 -20.46 -20.62
C LEU A 217 -29.03 -19.68 -20.88
N ALA A 218 -29.00 -18.68 -21.75
CA ALA A 218 -30.19 -17.94 -22.15
C ALA A 218 -31.22 -18.87 -22.81
N ASP A 219 -30.79 -19.76 -23.71
CA ASP A 219 -31.64 -20.77 -24.35
C ASP A 219 -32.26 -21.76 -23.34
N LEU A 220 -31.54 -22.01 -22.23
CA LEU A 220 -31.98 -22.88 -21.14
C LEU A 220 -32.80 -22.13 -20.07
N GLY A 221 -33.03 -20.82 -20.22
CA GLY A 221 -33.81 -19.99 -19.31
C GLY A 221 -33.07 -19.53 -18.05
N PHE A 222 -31.72 -19.50 -18.08
CA PHE A 222 -30.89 -19.06 -16.95
C PHE A 222 -30.20 -17.73 -17.24
N ALA A 223 -30.26 -16.80 -16.29
CA ALA A 223 -29.63 -15.49 -16.43
C ALA A 223 -28.13 -15.51 -16.14
N THR A 224 -27.66 -16.46 -15.30
CA THR A 224 -26.26 -16.49 -14.84
C THR A 224 -25.69 -17.91 -14.73
N VAL A 225 -24.36 -18.03 -14.90
CA VAL A 225 -23.63 -19.30 -14.71
C VAL A 225 -23.80 -19.88 -13.31
N PRO A 226 -23.68 -19.11 -12.20
CA PRO A 226 -23.87 -19.65 -10.85
C PRO A 226 -25.28 -20.20 -10.61
N GLU A 227 -26.31 -19.55 -11.15
CA GLU A 227 -27.70 -19.98 -11.02
C GLU A 227 -27.93 -21.32 -11.72
N TYR A 228 -27.49 -21.42 -12.99
CA TYR A 228 -27.54 -22.66 -13.76
C TYR A 228 -26.80 -23.80 -13.06
N LEU A 229 -25.57 -23.56 -12.61
CA LEU A 229 -24.77 -24.58 -11.95
C LEU A 229 -25.37 -25.01 -10.61
N ARG A 230 -25.98 -24.09 -9.84
CA ARG A 230 -26.69 -24.44 -8.59
C ARG A 230 -27.91 -25.31 -8.87
N ASP A 231 -28.76 -24.94 -9.82
CA ASP A 231 -29.94 -25.75 -10.18
C ASP A 231 -29.52 -27.14 -10.67
N ARG A 232 -28.64 -27.22 -11.67
CA ARG A 232 -28.28 -28.50 -12.28
C ARG A 232 -27.45 -29.36 -11.33
N HIS A 233 -26.40 -28.80 -10.72
CA HIS A 233 -25.45 -29.60 -9.93
C HIS A 233 -25.95 -29.89 -8.52
N LEU A 234 -26.56 -28.93 -7.82
CA LEU A 234 -27.03 -29.12 -6.44
C LEU A 234 -28.49 -29.54 -6.39
N GLY A 235 -29.37 -28.81 -7.09
CA GLY A 235 -30.81 -29.09 -7.11
C GLY A 235 -31.12 -30.45 -7.74
N ARG A 236 -30.69 -30.64 -8.99
CA ARG A 236 -30.98 -31.84 -9.80
C ARG A 236 -29.90 -32.93 -9.73
N ALA A 237 -28.83 -32.70 -8.96
CA ALA A 237 -27.70 -33.62 -8.81
C ALA A 237 -27.08 -34.12 -10.13
N ARG A 238 -27.13 -33.30 -11.19
CA ARG A 238 -26.52 -33.64 -12.49
C ARG A 238 -25.00 -33.74 -12.34
N SER A 239 -24.43 -34.76 -12.98
CA SER A 239 -22.98 -34.94 -13.03
C SER A 239 -22.33 -33.87 -13.91
N VAL A 240 -21.05 -33.61 -13.68
CA VAL A 240 -20.23 -32.73 -14.55
C VAL A 240 -20.32 -33.16 -16.02
N GLN A 241 -20.38 -34.46 -16.30
CA GLN A 241 -20.51 -34.98 -17.66
C GLN A 241 -21.88 -34.69 -18.26
N ALA A 242 -22.96 -34.80 -17.48
CA ALA A 242 -24.30 -34.47 -17.94
C ALA A 242 -24.44 -32.98 -18.22
N ILE A 243 -23.87 -32.12 -17.36
CA ILE A 243 -23.83 -30.66 -17.58
C ILE A 243 -23.01 -30.33 -18.84
N ALA A 244 -21.83 -30.94 -19.01
CA ALA A 244 -21.01 -30.76 -20.20
C ALA A 244 -21.75 -31.15 -21.50
N ALA A 245 -22.51 -32.24 -21.48
CA ALA A 245 -23.32 -32.67 -22.61
C ALA A 245 -24.50 -31.73 -22.87
N GLU A 246 -25.16 -31.20 -21.83
CA GLU A 246 -26.26 -30.24 -21.95
C GLU A 246 -25.79 -28.90 -22.53
N THR A 247 -24.64 -28.39 -22.06
CA THR A 247 -24.17 -27.07 -22.49
C THR A 247 -23.24 -27.10 -23.71
N GLY A 248 -22.86 -28.28 -24.20
CA GLY A 248 -21.84 -28.43 -25.25
C GLY A 248 -20.43 -27.99 -24.84
N LEU A 249 -20.18 -27.77 -23.55
CA LEU A 249 -18.88 -27.29 -23.04
C LEU A 249 -18.01 -28.45 -22.56
N SER A 250 -16.70 -28.25 -22.53
CA SER A 250 -15.79 -29.29 -22.02
C SER A 250 -16.02 -29.58 -20.53
N ARG A 251 -15.79 -30.83 -20.11
CA ARG A 251 -15.85 -31.23 -18.69
C ARG A 251 -14.93 -30.38 -17.80
N THR A 252 -13.76 -30.00 -18.32
CA THR A 252 -12.80 -29.14 -17.63
C THR A 252 -13.35 -27.73 -17.44
N SER A 253 -14.03 -27.17 -18.45
CA SER A 253 -14.71 -25.88 -18.36
C SER A 253 -15.77 -25.89 -17.26
N VAL A 254 -16.59 -26.95 -17.19
CA VAL A 254 -17.62 -27.13 -16.16
C VAL A 254 -17.01 -27.22 -14.76
N ARG A 255 -15.97 -28.04 -14.57
CA ARG A 255 -15.26 -28.13 -13.27
C ARG A 255 -14.67 -26.80 -12.85
N THR A 256 -14.03 -26.10 -13.77
CA THR A 256 -13.41 -24.80 -13.48
C THR A 256 -14.46 -23.76 -13.12
N ALA A 257 -15.62 -23.78 -13.80
CA ALA A 257 -16.73 -22.89 -13.48
C ALA A 257 -17.34 -23.20 -12.10
N LEU A 258 -17.52 -24.48 -11.74
CA LEU A 258 -17.95 -24.88 -10.39
C LEU A 258 -16.99 -24.32 -9.33
N THR A 259 -15.69 -24.57 -9.46
CA THR A 259 -14.68 -24.05 -8.52
C THR A 259 -14.66 -22.51 -8.47
N ARG A 260 -14.72 -21.85 -9.63
CA ARG A 260 -14.71 -20.38 -9.72
C ARG A 260 -15.89 -19.74 -8.98
N HIS A 261 -17.04 -20.40 -9.02
CA HIS A 261 -18.28 -19.94 -8.37
C HIS A 261 -18.50 -20.51 -6.97
N GLY A 262 -17.46 -21.11 -6.37
CA GLY A 262 -17.50 -21.63 -5.00
C GLY A 262 -18.38 -22.89 -4.82
N LEU A 263 -18.73 -23.57 -5.91
CA LEU A 263 -19.54 -24.78 -5.87
C LEU A 263 -18.61 -26.00 -5.78
N THR A 264 -18.60 -26.67 -4.63
CA THR A 264 -17.79 -27.88 -4.44
C THR A 264 -18.29 -28.99 -5.36
N PRO A 265 -17.44 -29.57 -6.24
CA PRO A 265 -17.85 -30.68 -7.08
C PRO A 265 -18.22 -31.90 -6.23
N VAL A 266 -19.49 -32.28 -6.25
CA VAL A 266 -19.94 -33.47 -5.52
C VAL A 266 -19.71 -34.70 -6.39
N SER A 267 -18.69 -35.49 -6.08
CA SER A 267 -18.44 -36.76 -6.75
C SER A 267 -19.63 -37.71 -6.52
N HIS A 268 -20.01 -38.45 -7.58
CA HIS A 268 -21.07 -39.46 -7.55
C HIS A 268 -22.45 -38.97 -7.04
N ALA A 269 -22.76 -37.68 -7.10
CA ALA A 269 -24.05 -37.13 -6.64
C ALA A 269 -25.24 -37.79 -7.36
N ALA A 270 -25.17 -37.86 -8.69
CA ALA A 270 -26.19 -38.51 -9.53
C ALA A 270 -26.38 -40.00 -9.17
N ALA A 271 -25.27 -40.73 -8.97
CA ALA A 271 -25.32 -42.14 -8.62
C ALA A 271 -25.92 -42.36 -7.23
N ARG A 272 -25.58 -41.50 -6.26
CA ARG A 272 -26.14 -41.56 -4.90
C ARG A 272 -27.63 -41.22 -4.89
N ARG A 273 -28.07 -40.21 -5.66
CA ARG A 273 -29.49 -39.86 -5.80
C ARG A 273 -30.26 -41.00 -6.47
N GLY A 274 -29.81 -41.51 -7.62
CA GLY A 274 -30.47 -42.63 -8.28
C GLY A 274 -30.47 -43.94 -7.47
N LEU A 275 -29.57 -44.11 -6.50
CA LEU A 275 -29.61 -45.21 -5.54
C LEU A 275 -30.59 -44.97 -4.38
N ARG A 276 -30.89 -43.72 -4.03
CA ARG A 276 -31.95 -43.34 -3.08
C ARG A 276 -33.31 -43.43 -3.76
N ASP A 277 -33.49 -42.82 -4.92
CA ASP A 277 -34.74 -42.86 -5.68
C ASP A 277 -35.20 -44.31 -5.94
N ARG A 278 -34.25 -45.22 -6.25
CA ARG A 278 -34.55 -46.66 -6.38
C ARG A 278 -34.97 -47.32 -5.07
N ALA A 279 -34.37 -46.94 -3.95
CA ALA A 279 -34.73 -47.46 -2.64
C ALA A 279 -36.13 -46.96 -2.23
N ASP A 280 -36.40 -45.67 -2.43
CA ASP A 280 -37.67 -45.02 -2.13
C ASP A 280 -38.80 -45.58 -3.02
N ALA A 281 -38.52 -45.86 -4.29
CA ALA A 281 -39.47 -46.51 -5.19
C ALA A 281 -39.82 -47.94 -4.74
N VAL A 282 -38.85 -48.71 -4.22
CA VAL A 282 -39.12 -50.03 -3.63
C VAL A 282 -39.99 -49.89 -2.39
N ALA A 283 -39.62 -49.01 -1.44
CA ALA A 283 -40.39 -48.79 -0.22
C ALA A 283 -41.83 -48.38 -0.52
N THR A 284 -42.00 -47.39 -1.40
CA THR A 284 -43.31 -46.88 -1.84
C THR A 284 -44.14 -47.98 -2.50
N ARG A 285 -43.54 -48.78 -3.39
CA ARG A 285 -44.24 -49.85 -4.12
C ARG A 285 -44.85 -50.91 -3.20
N PHE A 286 -44.21 -51.16 -2.05
CA PHE A 286 -44.65 -52.16 -1.09
C PHE A 286 -45.30 -51.57 0.17
N GLY A 287 -45.50 -50.25 0.23
CA GLY A 287 -46.20 -49.58 1.33
C GLY A 287 -45.39 -49.42 2.62
N PHE A 288 -44.06 -49.35 2.54
CA PHE A 288 -43.17 -49.14 3.70
C PHE A 288 -42.63 -47.72 3.76
N ALA A 289 -42.26 -47.23 4.95
CA ALA A 289 -41.75 -45.88 5.13
C ALA A 289 -40.36 -45.71 4.50
N ASP A 290 -39.52 -46.74 4.56
CA ASP A 290 -38.26 -46.80 3.85
C ASP A 290 -37.87 -48.23 3.44
N VAL A 291 -36.78 -48.34 2.66
CA VAL A 291 -36.30 -49.65 2.18
C VAL A 291 -35.78 -50.53 3.32
N THR A 292 -35.31 -49.95 4.41
CA THR A 292 -34.78 -50.70 5.57
C THR A 292 -35.91 -51.43 6.27
N GLU A 293 -37.04 -50.75 6.47
CA GLU A 293 -38.25 -51.33 7.05
C GLU A 293 -38.82 -52.45 6.17
N TYR A 294 -38.92 -52.22 4.86
CA TYR A 294 -39.29 -53.27 3.89
C TYR A 294 -38.40 -54.51 4.00
N LEU A 295 -37.08 -54.32 4.04
CA LEU A 295 -36.14 -55.43 4.14
C LEU A 295 -36.24 -56.16 5.49
N ALA A 296 -36.48 -55.44 6.58
CA ALA A 296 -36.67 -56.04 7.90
C ALA A 296 -37.95 -56.87 7.98
N ASP A 297 -39.07 -56.35 7.47
CA ASP A 297 -40.36 -57.05 7.39
C ASP A 297 -40.24 -58.36 6.61
N ARG A 298 -39.70 -58.30 5.38
CA ARG A 298 -39.55 -59.50 4.55
C ARG A 298 -38.62 -60.54 5.16
N ARG A 299 -37.61 -60.11 5.91
CA ARG A 299 -36.75 -61.02 6.67
C ARG A 299 -37.46 -61.65 7.86
N ALA A 300 -38.29 -60.90 8.58
CA ALA A 300 -39.12 -61.43 9.66
C ALA A 300 -40.16 -62.45 9.14
N ALA A 301 -40.69 -62.23 7.94
CA ALA A 301 -41.55 -63.17 7.22
C ALA A 301 -40.81 -64.41 6.65
N GLY A 302 -39.51 -64.54 6.91
CA GLY A 302 -38.72 -65.72 6.53
C GLY A 302 -38.21 -65.74 5.09
N LEU A 303 -38.41 -64.70 4.29
CA LEU A 303 -37.97 -64.68 2.89
C LEU A 303 -36.45 -64.67 2.79
N SER A 304 -35.89 -65.51 1.93
CA SER A 304 -34.45 -65.48 1.59
C SER A 304 -34.08 -64.18 0.86
N TRP A 305 -32.82 -63.74 0.94
CA TRP A 305 -32.34 -62.57 0.19
C TRP A 305 -32.54 -62.68 -1.33
N LYS A 306 -32.54 -63.90 -1.87
CA LYS A 306 -32.83 -64.17 -3.28
C LYS A 306 -34.31 -63.92 -3.60
N ALA A 307 -35.21 -64.35 -2.72
CA ALA A 307 -36.65 -64.11 -2.87
C ALA A 307 -36.98 -62.62 -2.76
N ILE A 308 -36.41 -61.91 -1.78
CA ILE A 308 -36.59 -60.46 -1.61
C ILE A 308 -36.09 -59.68 -2.85
N ALA A 309 -34.94 -60.08 -3.40
CA ALA A 309 -34.39 -59.48 -4.60
C ALA A 309 -35.29 -59.68 -5.83
N ALA A 310 -35.83 -60.90 -6.01
CA ALA A 310 -36.80 -61.19 -7.06
C ALA A 310 -38.10 -60.40 -6.87
N GLU A 311 -38.59 -60.29 -5.63
CA GLU A 311 -39.80 -59.55 -5.28
C GLU A 311 -39.67 -58.07 -5.67
N CYS A 312 -38.60 -57.39 -5.23
CA CYS A 312 -38.42 -55.95 -5.51
C CYS A 312 -37.79 -55.63 -6.87
N GLY A 313 -37.49 -56.65 -7.69
CA GLY A 313 -36.86 -56.48 -9.00
C GLY A 313 -35.46 -55.86 -8.92
N GLN A 314 -34.72 -56.14 -7.84
CA GLN A 314 -33.34 -55.66 -7.65
C GLN A 314 -32.36 -56.84 -7.61
N SER A 315 -31.06 -56.57 -7.74
CA SER A 315 -30.05 -57.61 -7.59
C SER A 315 -29.86 -58.00 -6.12
N GLN A 316 -29.51 -59.27 -5.88
CA GLN A 316 -29.23 -59.76 -4.52
C GLN A 316 -28.11 -58.95 -3.83
N SER A 317 -27.10 -58.52 -4.59
CA SER A 317 -26.01 -57.68 -4.08
C SER A 317 -26.50 -56.30 -3.61
N TRP A 318 -27.46 -55.69 -4.33
CA TRP A 318 -28.05 -54.41 -3.93
C TRP A 318 -28.82 -54.54 -2.61
N VAL A 319 -29.64 -55.57 -2.49
CA VAL A 319 -30.44 -55.85 -1.29
C VAL A 319 -29.53 -56.08 -0.08
N ARG A 320 -28.50 -56.92 -0.22
CA ARG A 320 -27.54 -57.21 0.87
C ARG A 320 -26.76 -55.97 1.30
N ARG A 321 -26.35 -55.12 0.36
CA ARG A 321 -25.67 -53.85 0.68
C ARG A 321 -26.58 -52.88 1.43
N ARG A 322 -27.88 -52.83 1.10
CA ARG A 322 -28.87 -51.99 1.79
C ARG A 322 -29.23 -52.52 3.18
N ALA A 323 -29.24 -53.83 3.37
CA ALA A 323 -29.37 -54.46 4.69
C ALA A 323 -28.12 -54.34 5.57
N GLY A 324 -27.05 -53.65 5.12
CA GLY A 324 -25.81 -53.49 5.89
C GLY A 324 -24.92 -54.74 5.94
N LEU A 325 -25.19 -55.77 5.12
CA LEU A 325 -24.48 -57.05 5.14
C LEU A 325 -23.21 -57.08 4.29
N ILE A 326 -23.01 -56.07 3.44
CA ILE A 326 -21.83 -55.93 2.59
C ILE A 326 -21.42 -54.45 2.63
N ARG A 327 -20.21 -54.17 3.09
CA ARG A 327 -19.58 -52.84 2.97
C ARG A 327 -18.96 -52.68 1.59
#